data_AF-A0A5S9PG57-F1
#
_entry.id   AF-A0A5S9PG57-F1
#
_cell.length_a   1.000
_cell.length_b   1.000
_cell.length_c   1.000
_cell.angle_alpha   90.00
_cell.angle_beta   90.00
_cell.angle_gamma   90.00
#
_symmetry.space_group_name_H-M   'P 1'
#
loop_
_entity.id
_entity.type
_entity.pdbx_description
1 polymer ?
#
loop_
_entity_poly.entity_id
_entity_poly.type
_entity_poly.pdbx_seq_one_letter_code
_entity_poly.pdbx_strand_id
1 'polypeptide(L)'
;MKTMKTLIAASVAAASMTMIAAPASAELSASASVASMYLWRGFDLSNGAPAVSGDLTYSTGGFYAGIWGSSGDDSAGQEVDYYAGFATEVGGVSIDLSVWNYVYPGSSAGFVDNGDTYLDLSEVILGLGFGGVSFTIYDNVAGASSYNYYTLGYGVGSLSFTLGGTDSDNEDSNYSHFDVSYAYNDSLSFTFSQMIDEDNDDDLKFVVSYSLPISM
;
A
#
# COMPACT_ATOMS: atom_id res chain seq x y z
N MET A 1 0.92 19.14 -30.88
CA MET A 1 1.41 17.91 -30.22
C MET A 1 1.00 18.03 -28.75
N LYS A 2 0.05 17.21 -28.29
CA LYS A 2 -0.38 17.21 -26.89
C LYS A 2 0.68 16.45 -26.11
N THR A 3 1.45 17.16 -25.29
CA THR A 3 2.46 16.59 -24.40
C THR A 3 1.74 15.66 -23.42
N MET A 4 2.02 14.36 -23.51
CA MET A 4 1.60 13.40 -22.48
C MET A 4 2.31 13.81 -21.20
N LYS A 5 1.54 14.28 -20.21
CA LYS A 5 2.04 14.51 -18.86
C LYS A 5 2.19 13.14 -18.23
N THR A 6 3.42 12.69 -18.02
CA THR A 6 3.74 11.55 -17.17
C THR A 6 3.13 11.82 -15.80
N LEU A 7 2.04 11.13 -15.49
CA LEU A 7 1.46 11.09 -14.14
C LEU A 7 2.41 10.24 -13.31
N ILE A 8 3.32 10.89 -12.58
CA ILE A 8 4.09 10.24 -11.52
C ILE A 8 3.09 10.05 -10.38
N ALA A 9 2.53 8.84 -10.29
CA ALA A 9 1.65 8.45 -9.20
C ALA A 9 2.47 8.42 -7.91
N ALA A 10 2.34 9.46 -7.10
CA ALA A 10 2.86 9.47 -5.73
C ALA A 10 2.02 8.50 -4.90
N SER A 11 2.63 7.38 -4.54
CA SER A 11 2.06 6.31 -3.72
C SER A 11 1.79 6.80 -2.31
N VAL A 12 0.53 7.14 -2.02
CA VAL A 12 0.02 7.10 -0.65
C VAL A 12 -0.33 5.65 -0.33
N ALA A 13 0.09 5.21 0.85
CA ALA A 13 -0.04 3.87 1.40
C ALA A 13 -1.31 3.11 0.96
N ALA A 14 -1.09 1.87 0.53
CA ALA A 14 -2.06 0.77 0.50
C ALA A 14 -3.46 1.04 -0.07
N ALA A 15 -3.56 1.39 -1.36
CA ALA A 15 -4.62 0.88 -2.26
C ALA A 15 -4.40 1.42 -3.69
N SER A 16 -4.44 0.53 -4.68
CA SER A 16 -4.44 0.84 -6.13
C SER A 16 -3.18 1.48 -6.72
N MET A 17 -2.08 0.72 -6.80
CA MET A 17 -1.02 0.99 -7.77
C MET A 17 -1.52 0.65 -9.19
N THR A 18 -2.09 1.63 -9.91
CA THR A 18 -2.12 1.57 -11.38
C THR A 18 -0.84 2.19 -11.91
N MET A 19 0.21 1.38 -12.04
CA MET A 19 1.44 1.79 -12.71
C MET A 19 1.19 1.84 -14.22
N ILE A 20 1.09 3.05 -14.77
CA ILE A 20 1.07 3.26 -16.22
C ILE A 20 2.46 2.89 -16.75
N ALA A 21 2.54 1.93 -17.67
CA ALA A 21 3.79 1.49 -18.27
C ALA A 21 4.55 2.68 -18.91
N ALA A 22 5.63 3.11 -18.25
CA ALA A 22 6.57 4.12 -18.74
C ALA A 22 7.54 3.51 -19.77
N PRO A 23 8.10 4.32 -20.69
CA PRO A 23 9.03 3.85 -21.73
C PRO A 23 10.27 3.17 -21.15
N ALA A 24 10.96 2.35 -21.96
CA ALA A 24 12.12 1.51 -21.61
C ALA A 24 13.42 2.26 -21.23
N SER A 25 13.33 3.28 -20.38
CA SER A 25 14.44 3.85 -19.64
C SER A 25 14.45 3.26 -18.25
N ALA A 26 15.64 3.03 -17.71
CA ALA A 26 15.77 2.86 -16.27
C ALA A 26 15.39 4.18 -15.59
N GLU A 27 14.52 4.12 -14.59
CA GLU A 27 14.07 5.27 -13.81
C GLU A 27 14.33 5.00 -12.33
N LEU A 28 14.88 6.01 -11.64
CA LEU A 28 15.02 6.01 -10.19
C LEU A 28 14.09 7.09 -9.67
N SER A 29 13.16 6.71 -8.81
CA SER A 29 12.19 7.60 -8.17
C SER A 29 12.31 7.50 -6.66
N ALA A 30 12.08 8.61 -5.97
CA ALA A 30 12.08 8.68 -4.53
C ALA A 30 10.96 9.59 -4.03
N SER A 31 10.46 9.32 -2.84
CA SER A 31 9.46 10.16 -2.18
C SER A 31 9.69 10.27 -0.68
N ALA A 32 9.13 11.32 -0.09
CA ALA A 32 8.94 11.46 1.34
C ALA A 32 7.51 11.91 1.62
N SER A 33 6.89 11.37 2.67
CA SER A 33 5.50 11.62 3.01
C SER A 33 5.30 11.80 4.52
N VAL A 34 4.25 12.53 4.87
CA VAL A 34 3.74 12.65 6.23
C VAL A 34 2.23 12.44 6.23
N ALA A 35 1.73 11.69 7.21
CA ALA A 35 0.31 11.46 7.42
C ALA A 35 -0.07 11.72 8.88
N SER A 36 -1.33 12.09 9.13
CA SER A 36 -1.84 12.31 10.49
C SER A 36 -1.91 11.03 11.33
N MET A 37 -1.91 9.86 10.69
CA MET A 37 -1.83 8.52 11.28
C MET A 37 -1.34 7.51 10.24
N TYR A 38 -0.88 6.34 10.68
CA TYR A 38 -0.55 5.20 9.82
C TYR A 38 -1.79 4.33 9.60
N LEU A 39 -2.55 4.65 8.55
CA LEU A 39 -3.67 3.82 8.10
C LEU A 39 -3.16 2.63 7.28
N TRP A 40 -3.42 1.41 7.76
CA TRP A 40 -3.08 0.17 7.10
C TRP A 40 -4.28 -0.77 7.08
N ARG A 41 -4.85 -1.01 5.89
CA ARG A 41 -5.98 -1.94 5.69
C ARG A 41 -7.14 -1.68 6.65
N GLY A 42 -7.48 -0.41 6.85
CA GLY A 42 -8.53 0.02 7.78
C GLY A 42 -8.10 0.23 9.24
N PHE A 43 -6.95 -0.26 9.66
CA PHE A 43 -6.43 -0.07 11.02
C PHE A 43 -5.55 1.18 11.15
N ASP A 44 -5.58 1.82 12.31
CA ASP A 44 -4.59 2.82 12.69
C ASP A 44 -3.46 2.14 13.47
N LEU A 45 -2.35 1.87 12.78
CA LEU A 45 -1.18 1.22 13.37
C LEU A 45 -0.38 2.15 14.29
N SER A 46 -0.58 3.45 14.16
CA SER A 46 0.15 4.48 14.91
C SER A 46 -0.59 4.98 16.15
N ASN A 47 -1.79 4.46 16.41
CA ASN A 47 -2.62 4.83 17.57
C ASN A 47 -2.80 6.36 17.71
N GLY A 48 -3.13 7.02 16.60
CA GLY A 48 -3.32 8.46 16.49
C GLY A 48 -2.05 9.31 16.39
N ALA A 49 -0.85 8.70 16.39
CA ALA A 49 0.40 9.41 16.19
C ALA A 49 0.68 9.68 14.70
N PRO A 50 1.23 10.86 14.31
CA PRO A 50 1.61 11.11 12.93
C PRO A 50 2.68 10.14 12.43
N ALA A 51 2.53 9.69 11.18
CA ALA A 51 3.49 8.81 10.51
C ALA A 51 4.32 9.56 9.47
N VAL A 52 5.62 9.29 9.42
CA VAL A 52 6.53 9.81 8.38
C VAL A 52 7.09 8.63 7.62
N SER A 53 7.02 8.67 6.29
CA SER A 53 7.48 7.58 5.44
C SER A 53 8.25 8.09 4.22
N GLY A 54 8.91 7.17 3.52
CA GLY A 54 9.56 7.45 2.25
C GLY A 54 9.90 6.17 1.49
N ASP A 55 10.18 6.32 0.20
CA ASP A 55 10.54 5.21 -0.67
C ASP A 55 11.62 5.57 -1.66
N LEU A 56 12.28 4.54 -2.17
CA LEU A 56 13.20 4.59 -3.30
C LEU A 56 12.91 3.40 -4.22
N THR A 57 12.51 3.69 -5.45
CA THR A 57 12.15 2.68 -6.45
C THR A 57 13.02 2.79 -7.68
N TYR A 58 13.59 1.66 -8.10
CA TYR A 58 14.20 1.48 -9.41
C TYR A 58 13.26 0.71 -10.32
N SER A 59 13.02 1.21 -11.54
CA SER A 59 12.17 0.53 -12.53
C SER A 59 12.81 0.50 -13.91
N THR A 60 12.61 -0.60 -14.65
CA THR A 60 13.06 -0.75 -16.03
C THR A 60 12.24 -1.81 -16.76
N GLY A 61 11.71 -1.45 -17.94
CA GLY A 61 11.02 -2.42 -18.81
C GLY A 61 9.87 -3.18 -18.16
N GLY A 62 9.10 -2.52 -17.28
CA GLY A 62 8.00 -3.10 -16.50
C GLY A 62 8.44 -3.75 -15.19
N PHE A 63 9.71 -4.14 -15.03
CA PHE A 63 10.23 -4.60 -13.76
C PHE A 63 10.49 -3.44 -12.82
N TYR A 64 10.30 -3.66 -11.52
CA TYR A 64 10.67 -2.70 -10.49
C TYR A 64 11.14 -3.41 -9.22
N ALA A 65 11.94 -2.70 -8.44
CA ALA A 65 12.31 -3.09 -7.09
C ALA A 65 12.61 -1.85 -6.26
N GLY A 66 12.36 -1.91 -4.97
CA GLY A 66 12.54 -0.76 -4.10
C GLY A 66 12.54 -1.11 -2.63
N ILE A 67 12.70 -0.04 -1.86
CA ILE A 67 12.60 -0.04 -0.40
C ILE A 67 11.61 1.04 -0.01
N TRP A 68 10.76 0.73 0.96
CA TRP A 68 9.92 1.70 1.66
C TRP A 68 10.29 1.67 3.14
N GLY A 69 10.12 2.78 3.83
CA GLY A 69 10.30 2.82 5.28
C GLY A 69 9.41 3.87 5.92
N SER A 70 9.04 3.62 7.17
CA SER A 70 8.18 4.49 7.96
C SER A 70 8.61 4.57 9.42
N SER A 71 8.22 5.65 10.10
CA SER A 71 8.23 5.72 11.56
C SER A 71 7.43 4.59 12.21
N GLY A 72 6.51 3.97 11.45
CA GLY A 72 5.95 2.66 11.69
C GLY A 72 4.78 2.64 12.68
N ASP A 73 4.61 1.49 13.31
CA ASP A 73 3.51 1.09 14.19
C ASP A 73 3.86 1.43 15.65
N ASP A 74 2.86 1.81 16.46
CA ASP A 74 3.05 2.20 17.88
C ASP A 74 3.59 1.03 18.73
N SER A 75 3.25 -0.20 18.36
CA SER A 75 3.66 -1.44 19.03
C SER A 75 4.91 -2.09 18.43
N ALA A 76 5.05 -2.10 17.10
CA ALA A 76 6.16 -2.75 16.41
C ALA A 76 7.34 -1.79 16.14
N GLY A 77 7.13 -0.48 16.26
CA GLY A 77 8.13 0.54 15.97
C GLY A 77 8.33 0.73 14.47
N GLN A 78 9.55 1.09 14.07
CA GLN A 78 9.91 1.34 12.68
C GLN A 78 9.61 0.14 11.78
N GLU A 79 9.14 0.43 10.57
CA GLU A 79 8.94 -0.55 9.50
C GLU A 79 9.83 -0.22 8.30
N VAL A 80 10.37 -1.26 7.68
CA VAL A 80 11.18 -1.22 6.46
C VAL A 80 10.70 -2.35 5.55
N ASP A 81 10.21 -2.00 4.37
CA ASP A 81 9.68 -2.97 3.43
C ASP A 81 10.59 -3.07 2.22
N TYR A 82 10.79 -4.30 1.74
CA TYR A 82 11.47 -4.58 0.50
C TYR A 82 10.47 -5.16 -0.49
N TYR A 83 10.51 -4.67 -1.73
CA TYR A 83 9.62 -5.18 -2.76
C TYR A 83 10.30 -5.29 -4.13
N ALA A 84 9.78 -6.21 -4.92
CA ALA A 84 10.10 -6.34 -6.33
C ALA A 84 8.88 -6.85 -7.10
N GLY A 85 8.75 -6.45 -8.35
CA GLY A 85 7.59 -6.82 -9.15
C GLY A 85 7.76 -6.56 -10.64
N PHE A 86 6.68 -6.87 -11.36
CA PHE A 86 6.53 -6.60 -12.77
C PHE A 86 5.12 -6.05 -13.04
N ALA A 87 5.06 -4.89 -13.66
CA ALA A 87 3.84 -4.23 -14.09
C ALA A 87 3.79 -4.14 -15.62
N THR A 88 2.62 -4.39 -16.20
CA THR A 88 2.37 -4.27 -17.64
C THR A 88 0.92 -3.89 -17.92
N GLU A 89 0.64 -3.47 -19.16
CA GLU A 89 -0.71 -3.23 -19.65
C GLU A 89 -0.95 -4.05 -20.93
N VAL A 90 -2.03 -4.83 -20.95
CA VAL A 90 -2.43 -5.62 -22.11
C VAL A 90 -3.90 -5.36 -22.41
N GLY A 91 -4.18 -4.76 -23.57
CA GLY A 91 -5.55 -4.50 -24.01
C GLY A 91 -6.33 -3.55 -23.08
N GLY A 92 -5.65 -2.62 -22.42
CA GLY A 92 -6.24 -1.68 -21.45
C GLY A 92 -6.45 -2.25 -20.06
N VAL A 93 -6.06 -3.51 -19.82
CA VAL A 93 -5.99 -4.10 -18.49
C VAL A 93 -4.59 -3.90 -17.94
N SER A 94 -4.46 -3.22 -16.80
CA SER A 94 -3.21 -3.13 -16.05
C SER A 94 -3.05 -4.38 -15.18
N ILE A 95 -1.85 -4.96 -15.18
CA ILE A 95 -1.49 -6.14 -14.39
C ILE A 95 -0.22 -5.79 -13.62
N ASP A 96 -0.24 -5.97 -12.31
CA ASP A 96 0.93 -5.83 -11.43
C ASP A 96 1.07 -7.13 -10.63
N LEU A 97 2.23 -7.76 -10.72
CA LEU A 97 2.60 -8.90 -9.89
C LEU A 97 3.86 -8.55 -9.09
N SER A 98 3.78 -8.59 -7.77
CA SER A 98 4.89 -8.25 -6.89
C SER A 98 5.03 -9.20 -5.70
N VAL A 99 6.21 -9.15 -5.10
CA VAL A 99 6.51 -9.76 -3.82
C VAL A 99 6.97 -8.68 -2.86
N TRP A 100 6.46 -8.73 -1.63
CA TRP A 100 6.77 -7.78 -0.56
C TRP A 100 7.27 -8.55 0.65
N ASN A 101 8.26 -7.99 1.33
CA ASN A 101 8.69 -8.44 2.65
C ASN A 101 8.67 -7.25 3.60
N TYR A 102 7.86 -7.38 4.63
CA TYR A 102 7.69 -6.39 5.67
C TYR A 102 8.64 -6.72 6.82
N VAL A 103 9.43 -5.74 7.24
CA VAL A 103 10.46 -5.91 8.27
C VAL A 103 10.25 -4.85 9.34
N TYR A 104 10.28 -5.25 10.61
CA TYR A 104 10.13 -4.35 11.75
C TYR A 104 11.40 -4.34 12.62
N PRO A 105 12.41 -3.52 12.30
CA PRO A 105 13.67 -3.48 13.04
C PRO A 105 13.46 -3.05 14.50
N GLY A 106 13.75 -3.96 15.43
CA GLY A 106 13.72 -3.65 16.86
C GLY A 106 12.36 -3.88 17.54
N SER A 107 11.39 -4.49 16.86
CA SER A 107 10.14 -4.89 17.50
C SER A 107 10.40 -5.97 18.57
N SER A 108 9.78 -5.80 19.74
CA SER A 108 9.65 -6.86 20.76
C SER A 108 8.30 -7.58 20.66
N ALA A 109 7.46 -7.13 19.73
CA ALA A 109 6.08 -7.54 19.55
C ALA A 109 6.02 -8.83 18.72
N GLY A 110 6.30 -9.97 19.38
CA GLY A 110 5.72 -11.28 19.05
C GLY A 110 6.11 -11.98 17.74
N PHE A 111 6.72 -11.32 16.76
CA PHE A 111 7.22 -11.96 15.53
C PHE A 111 8.72 -12.26 15.59
N VAL A 112 9.44 -11.71 16.57
CA VAL A 112 10.89 -11.85 16.74
C VAL A 112 11.20 -12.96 17.73
N ASP A 113 11.36 -14.20 17.25
CA ASP A 113 11.81 -15.30 18.12
C ASP A 113 13.31 -15.61 17.98
N ASN A 114 14.03 -15.10 16.95
CA ASN A 114 15.45 -15.50 16.75
C ASN A 114 16.41 -14.45 16.14
N GLY A 115 16.03 -13.17 16.03
CA GLY A 115 16.94 -12.13 15.53
C GLY A 115 17.14 -12.10 14.00
N ASP A 116 16.42 -12.95 13.26
CA ASP A 116 16.19 -12.81 11.83
C ASP A 116 14.79 -12.21 11.65
N THR A 117 14.70 -10.99 11.10
CA THR A 117 13.43 -10.27 10.86
C THR A 117 12.94 -10.41 9.41
N TYR A 118 13.59 -11.27 8.63
CA TYR A 118 13.25 -11.51 7.23
C TYR A 118 12.23 -12.64 7.13
N LEU A 119 11.20 -12.45 6.29
CA LEU A 119 10.09 -13.38 6.05
C LEU A 119 9.06 -13.55 7.20
N ASP A 120 9.06 -12.68 8.21
CA ASP A 120 8.03 -12.66 9.27
C ASP A 120 6.66 -12.22 8.76
N LEU A 121 6.65 -11.43 7.69
CA LEU A 121 5.50 -11.23 6.81
C LEU A 121 6.03 -11.05 5.39
N SER A 122 5.65 -11.95 4.49
CA SER A 122 5.87 -11.79 3.05
C SER A 122 4.64 -12.13 2.27
N GLU A 123 4.35 -11.31 1.27
CA GLU A 123 3.16 -11.45 0.44
C GLU A 123 3.51 -11.47 -1.03
N VAL A 124 2.84 -12.32 -1.79
CA VAL A 124 2.73 -12.19 -3.24
C VAL A 124 1.45 -11.43 -3.53
N ILE A 125 1.57 -10.36 -4.32
CA ILE A 125 0.46 -9.45 -4.59
C ILE A 125 0.18 -9.45 -6.09
N LEU A 126 -1.08 -9.68 -6.45
CA LEU A 126 -1.57 -9.55 -7.82
C LEU A 126 -2.61 -8.44 -7.90
N GLY A 127 -2.27 -7.34 -8.58
CA GLY A 127 -3.17 -6.26 -8.91
C GLY A 127 -3.65 -6.32 -10.36
N LEU A 128 -4.95 -6.16 -10.55
CA LEU A 128 -5.61 -6.03 -11.85
C LEU A 128 -6.36 -4.71 -11.90
N GLY A 129 -6.32 -4.01 -13.03
CA GLY A 129 -7.06 -2.77 -13.22
C GLY A 129 -7.63 -2.64 -14.62
N PHE A 130 -8.79 -2.00 -14.72
CA PHE A 130 -9.42 -1.69 -16.00
C PHE A 130 -10.29 -0.43 -15.89
N GLY A 131 -9.93 0.61 -16.62
CA GLY A 131 -10.59 1.90 -16.52
C GLY A 131 -10.44 2.49 -15.11
N GLY A 132 -11.57 2.74 -14.44
CA GLY A 132 -11.56 3.24 -13.06
C GLY A 132 -11.59 2.14 -11.99
N VAL A 133 -11.70 0.86 -12.37
CA VAL A 133 -11.85 -0.26 -11.41
C VAL A 133 -10.52 -0.97 -11.20
N SER A 134 -10.23 -1.35 -9.96
CA SER A 134 -9.09 -2.20 -9.61
C SER A 134 -9.49 -3.34 -8.69
N PHE A 135 -8.81 -4.47 -8.78
CA PHE A 135 -8.94 -5.59 -7.86
C PHE A 135 -7.54 -6.11 -7.52
N THR A 136 -7.26 -6.31 -6.23
CA THR A 136 -5.95 -6.79 -5.78
C THR A 136 -6.10 -7.94 -4.80
N ILE A 137 -5.25 -8.96 -4.96
CA ILE A 137 -5.11 -10.10 -4.05
C ILE A 137 -3.74 -10.00 -3.38
N TYR A 138 -3.70 -10.25 -2.07
CA TYR A 138 -2.51 -10.32 -1.25
C TYR A 138 -2.48 -11.72 -0.63
N ASP A 139 -1.56 -12.56 -1.09
CA ASP A 139 -1.37 -13.93 -0.62
C ASP A 139 -0.17 -13.98 0.33
N ASN A 140 -0.39 -14.28 1.61
CA ASN A 140 0.69 -14.41 2.57
C ASN A 140 1.46 -15.73 2.35
N VAL A 141 2.70 -15.60 1.89
CA VAL A 141 3.55 -16.74 1.50
C VAL A 141 4.60 -17.10 2.54
N ALA A 142 4.84 -16.24 3.54
CA ALA A 142 5.72 -16.55 4.67
C ALA A 142 5.35 -15.74 5.93
N GLY A 143 5.68 -16.33 7.09
CA GLY A 143 5.49 -15.70 8.39
C GLY A 143 4.14 -16.01 9.00
N ALA A 144 3.28 -14.99 9.14
CA ALA A 144 1.88 -15.08 9.58
C ALA A 144 0.97 -15.83 8.59
N SER A 145 1.36 -17.06 8.23
CA SER A 145 0.65 -17.94 7.30
C SER A 145 -0.76 -18.23 7.81
N SER A 146 -1.74 -18.27 6.88
CA SER A 146 -3.19 -18.56 7.03
C SER A 146 -4.16 -17.38 6.86
N TYR A 147 -3.76 -16.31 6.16
CA TYR A 147 -4.73 -15.32 5.67
C TYR A 147 -4.41 -14.82 4.26
N ASN A 148 -5.46 -14.49 3.52
CA ASN A 148 -5.42 -13.67 2.33
C ASN A 148 -6.08 -12.33 2.61
N TYR A 149 -5.67 -11.30 1.88
CA TYR A 149 -6.33 -10.01 1.90
C TYR A 149 -6.69 -9.60 0.47
N TYR A 150 -7.81 -8.89 0.32
CA TYR A 150 -8.36 -8.51 -0.98
C TYR A 150 -8.78 -7.05 -0.96
N THR A 151 -8.68 -6.39 -2.12
CA THR A 151 -9.30 -5.07 -2.32
C THR A 151 -10.07 -4.99 -3.63
N LEU A 152 -11.19 -4.26 -3.60
CA LEU A 152 -11.91 -3.78 -4.78
C LEU A 152 -11.92 -2.25 -4.73
N GLY A 153 -11.33 -1.62 -5.74
CA GLY A 153 -11.19 -0.18 -5.85
C GLY A 153 -11.99 0.41 -7.00
N TYR A 154 -12.45 1.65 -6.83
CA TYR A 154 -13.01 2.47 -7.89
C TYR A 154 -12.55 3.93 -7.80
N GLY A 155 -11.92 4.44 -8.85
CA GLY A 155 -11.49 5.83 -8.98
C GLY A 155 -12.37 6.62 -9.95
N VAL A 156 -12.79 7.82 -9.56
CA VAL A 156 -13.54 8.76 -10.40
C VAL A 156 -13.18 10.22 -10.09
N GLY A 157 -12.53 10.88 -11.06
CA GLY A 157 -12.05 12.25 -10.86
C GLY A 157 -11.00 12.31 -9.76
N SER A 158 -11.26 13.12 -8.72
CA SER A 158 -10.40 13.21 -7.54
C SER A 158 -10.85 12.32 -6.37
N LEU A 159 -11.88 11.50 -6.56
CA LEU A 159 -12.37 10.57 -5.56
C LEU A 159 -11.89 9.15 -5.86
N SER A 160 -11.56 8.41 -4.82
CA SER A 160 -11.41 6.96 -4.87
C SER A 160 -12.15 6.28 -3.72
N PHE A 161 -12.58 5.06 -3.98
CA PHE A 161 -13.30 4.21 -3.06
C PHE A 161 -12.58 2.86 -3.01
N THR A 162 -12.41 2.30 -1.81
CA THR A 162 -11.81 0.98 -1.62
C THR A 162 -12.65 0.16 -0.66
N LEU A 163 -13.02 -1.05 -1.05
CA LEU A 163 -13.50 -2.08 -0.15
C LEU A 163 -12.36 -3.08 0.05
N GLY A 164 -11.91 -3.25 1.29
CA GLY A 164 -10.86 -4.20 1.66
C GLY A 164 -11.36 -5.23 2.66
N GLY A 165 -10.75 -6.40 2.71
CA GLY A 165 -11.06 -7.40 3.73
C GLY A 165 -10.19 -8.65 3.68
N THR A 166 -10.20 -9.37 4.79
CA THR A 166 -9.44 -10.62 4.97
C THR A 166 -10.29 -11.86 4.76
N ASP A 167 -9.64 -12.92 4.29
CA ASP A 167 -10.16 -14.28 4.29
C ASP A 167 -9.10 -15.18 4.94
N SER A 168 -9.42 -15.69 6.11
CA SER A 168 -8.53 -16.52 6.94
C SER A 168 -9.26 -17.78 7.39
N ASP A 169 -8.49 -18.83 7.66
CA ASP A 169 -9.03 -20.12 8.14
C ASP A 169 -9.78 -19.98 9.47
N ASN A 170 -9.47 -18.93 10.25
CA ASN A 170 -10.18 -18.55 11.45
C ASN A 170 -11.17 -17.43 11.12
N GLU A 171 -12.44 -17.77 10.88
CA GLU A 171 -13.46 -16.79 10.48
C GLU A 171 -13.61 -15.62 11.46
N ASP A 172 -13.30 -15.82 12.75
CA ASP A 172 -13.34 -14.78 13.78
C ASP A 172 -12.26 -13.68 13.59
N SER A 173 -11.23 -13.92 12.76
CA SER A 173 -10.23 -12.91 12.39
C SER A 173 -10.51 -12.22 11.06
N ASN A 174 -11.61 -12.59 10.39
CA ASN A 174 -12.02 -11.90 9.17
C ASN A 174 -12.56 -10.52 9.52
N TYR A 175 -12.15 -9.53 8.74
CA TYR A 175 -12.66 -8.17 8.85
C TYR A 175 -12.79 -7.56 7.47
N SER A 176 -13.52 -6.46 7.39
CA SER A 176 -13.57 -5.64 6.19
C SER A 176 -13.65 -4.17 6.53
N HIS A 177 -13.17 -3.34 5.62
CA HIS A 177 -13.22 -1.89 5.75
C HIS A 177 -13.61 -1.24 4.42
N PHE A 178 -14.16 -0.04 4.55
CA PHE A 178 -14.48 0.81 3.42
C PHE A 178 -13.82 2.16 3.55
N ASP A 179 -13.11 2.55 2.50
CA ASP A 179 -12.38 3.79 2.43
C ASP A 179 -12.96 4.71 1.36
N VAL A 180 -12.99 6.01 1.68
CA VAL A 180 -13.28 7.08 0.73
C VAL A 180 -12.15 8.10 0.79
N SER A 181 -11.44 8.26 -0.33
CA SER A 181 -10.33 9.20 -0.44
C SER A 181 -10.64 10.32 -1.42
N TYR A 182 -10.20 11.53 -1.08
CA TYR A 182 -10.26 12.71 -1.93
C TYR A 182 -8.87 13.29 -2.11
N ALA A 183 -8.38 13.32 -3.35
CA ALA A 183 -7.14 13.99 -3.72
C ALA A 183 -7.42 15.47 -4.01
N TYR A 184 -6.94 16.37 -3.14
CA TYR A 184 -7.04 17.81 -3.40
C TYR A 184 -6.09 18.23 -4.54
N ASN A 185 -4.92 17.62 -4.58
CA ASN A 185 -3.94 17.69 -5.67
C ASN A 185 -3.03 16.46 -5.65
N ASP A 186 -1.98 16.46 -6.47
CA ASP A 186 -1.03 15.35 -6.62
C ASP A 186 -0.24 15.02 -5.32
N SER A 187 -0.21 15.94 -4.34
CA SER A 187 0.54 15.79 -3.09
C SER A 187 -0.35 15.65 -1.86
N LEU A 188 -1.52 16.29 -1.81
CA LEU A 188 -2.37 16.37 -0.62
C LEU A 188 -3.67 15.58 -0.82
N SER A 189 -3.95 14.67 0.11
CA SER A 189 -5.16 13.85 0.12
C SER A 189 -5.79 13.73 1.51
N PHE A 190 -7.07 13.36 1.51
CA PHE A 190 -7.88 13.14 2.69
C PHE A 190 -8.60 11.81 2.56
N THR A 191 -8.53 10.96 3.58
CA THR A 191 -9.15 9.63 3.56
C THR A 191 -10.03 9.44 4.79
N PHE A 192 -11.26 9.00 4.57
CA PHE A 192 -12.08 8.39 5.61
C PHE A 192 -11.98 6.88 5.47
N SER A 193 -11.80 6.16 6.58
CA SER A 193 -11.75 4.71 6.61
C SER A 193 -12.60 4.18 7.77
N GLN A 194 -13.45 3.20 7.47
CA GLN A 194 -14.42 2.66 8.40
C GLN A 194 -14.37 1.14 8.37
N MET A 195 -14.19 0.51 9.53
CA MET A 195 -14.44 -0.94 9.66
C MET A 195 -15.93 -1.22 9.51
N ILE A 196 -16.27 -2.24 8.73
CA ILE A 196 -17.66 -2.65 8.46
C ILE A 196 -18.12 -3.71 9.47
N ASP A 197 -17.18 -4.42 10.08
CA ASP A 197 -17.46 -5.45 11.07
C ASP A 197 -17.31 -4.89 12.50
N GLU A 198 -18.38 -4.98 13.31
CA GLU A 198 -18.47 -4.40 14.66
C GLU A 198 -17.55 -5.09 15.69
N ASP A 199 -17.11 -6.33 15.41
CA ASP A 199 -16.18 -7.05 16.28
C ASP A 199 -14.74 -6.50 16.19
N ASN A 200 -14.46 -5.66 15.19
CA ASN A 200 -13.20 -4.95 15.00
C ASN A 200 -13.41 -3.44 15.24
N ASP A 201 -12.35 -2.73 15.63
CA ASP A 201 -12.33 -1.28 15.91
C ASP A 201 -13.23 -0.45 14.95
N ASP A 202 -14.43 -0.08 15.45
CA ASP A 202 -15.51 0.55 14.69
C ASP A 202 -15.35 2.08 14.58
N ASP A 203 -14.26 2.63 15.14
CA ASP A 203 -14.00 4.05 15.08
C ASP A 203 -13.67 4.50 13.64
N LEU A 204 -14.42 5.50 13.19
CA LEU A 204 -14.17 6.18 11.92
C LEU A 204 -12.81 6.88 11.96
N LYS A 205 -11.94 6.50 11.04
CA LYS A 205 -10.61 7.09 10.88
C LYS A 205 -10.64 8.20 9.84
N PHE A 206 -9.94 9.29 10.12
CA PHE A 206 -9.73 10.39 9.19
C PHE A 206 -8.25 10.70 9.05
N VAL A 207 -7.72 10.50 7.85
CA VAL A 207 -6.31 10.66 7.52
C VAL A 207 -6.12 11.87 6.63
N VAL A 208 -5.18 12.72 6.99
CA VAL A 208 -4.62 13.74 6.10
C VAL A 208 -3.23 13.28 5.70
N SER A 209 -2.94 13.21 4.41
CA SER A 209 -1.65 12.76 3.90
C SER A 209 -1.05 13.76 2.91
N TYR A 210 0.24 14.05 3.07
CA TYR A 210 1.03 14.87 2.17
C TYR A 210 2.25 14.09 1.66
N SER A 211 2.38 13.95 0.34
CA SER A 211 3.50 13.29 -0.33
C SER A 211 4.28 14.25 -1.21
N LEU A 212 5.61 14.15 -1.13
CA LEU A 212 6.56 14.93 -1.91
C LEU A 212 7.40 13.99 -2.78
N PRO A 213 7.16 13.91 -4.10
CA PRO A 213 8.07 13.26 -5.02
C PRO A 213 9.38 14.05 -5.13
N ILE A 214 10.51 13.35 -5.10
CA ILE A 214 11.85 13.93 -5.16
C ILE A 214 12.48 13.55 -6.50
N SER A 215 12.60 14.51 -7.42
CA SER A 215 13.33 14.34 -8.67
C SER A 215 14.81 14.70 -8.50
N MET A 216 15.69 13.95 -9.16
CA MET A 216 17.10 14.36 -9.38
C MET A 216 17.25 15.27 -10.59
#